data_AF-A0A953EPQ9-F1
#
_entry.id   AF-A0A953EPQ9-F1
#
_cell.length_a   1.000
_cell.length_b   1.000
_cell.length_c   1.000
_cell.angle_alpha   90.00
_cell.angle_beta   90.00
_cell.angle_gamma   90.00
#
_symmetry.space_group_name_H-M   'P 1'
#
loop_
_entity.id
_entity.type
_entity.pdbx_description
1 polymer ?
#
loop_
_entity_poly.entity_id
_entity_poly.type
_entity_poly.pdbx_seq_one_letter_code
_entity_poly.pdbx_strand_id
1 'polypeptide(L)'
;PQALSSHLRHASVLPKSVVVLAVRVANVPYVVGSDRLTYEDLGNGVHRLVHTVGFSDDVDVPEMLSGQAGEISGLDFSHATFVLGRETLRVTDRPGMAKWRERLFVTMLRNATTADVFFKLPPERTIELGVQVEL
;
A
#
# COMPACT_ATOMS: atom_id res chain seq x y z
N PRO A 1 -2.74 -3.34 -9.95
CA PRO A 1 -3.40 -2.96 -8.67
C PRO A 1 -4.89 -2.67 -8.87
N GLN A 2 -5.78 -3.33 -8.10
CA GLN A 2 -7.23 -3.16 -8.24
C GLN A 2 -7.71 -1.74 -7.88
N ALA A 3 -7.10 -1.10 -6.87
CA ALA A 3 -7.42 0.26 -6.44
C ALA A 3 -7.21 1.30 -7.57
N LEU A 4 -6.08 1.22 -8.29
CA LEU A 4 -5.80 2.11 -9.43
C LEU A 4 -6.82 1.93 -10.56
N SER A 5 -7.14 0.67 -10.89
CA SER A 5 -8.13 0.36 -11.92
C SER A 5 -9.53 0.86 -11.53
N SER A 6 -9.88 0.78 -10.25
CA SER A 6 -11.13 1.33 -9.72
C SER A 6 -11.16 2.86 -9.78
N HIS A 7 -10.08 3.52 -9.38
CA HIS A 7 -9.94 4.98 -9.44
C HIS A 7 -10.10 5.49 -10.89
N LEU A 8 -9.43 4.86 -11.86
CA LEU A 8 -9.54 5.25 -13.27
C LEU A 8 -10.94 5.06 -13.84
N ARG A 9 -11.66 4.00 -13.44
CA ARG A 9 -13.05 3.77 -13.88
C ARG A 9 -14.03 4.82 -13.36
N HIS A 10 -13.82 5.37 -12.18
CA HIS A 10 -14.76 6.31 -11.57
C HIS A 10 -14.36 7.77 -11.78
N ALA A 11 -13.08 8.11 -11.64
CA ALA A 11 -12.59 9.47 -11.77
C ALA A 11 -12.47 9.94 -13.23
N SER A 12 -12.29 9.00 -14.18
CA SER A 12 -12.06 9.30 -15.61
C SER A 12 -10.91 10.30 -15.89
N VAL A 13 -10.01 10.48 -14.92
CA VAL A 13 -8.82 11.35 -15.02
C VAL A 13 -7.63 10.53 -14.52
N LEU A 14 -6.57 10.48 -15.33
CA LEU A 14 -5.28 9.92 -14.93
C LEU A 14 -4.39 11.07 -14.45
N PRO A 15 -3.86 11.03 -13.22
CA PRO A 15 -2.83 11.95 -12.79
C PRO A 15 -1.64 11.89 -13.75
N LYS A 16 -0.96 13.04 -13.95
CA LYS A 16 0.22 13.16 -14.83
C LYS A 16 1.33 12.15 -14.48
N SER A 17 1.45 11.83 -13.20
CA SER A 17 2.38 10.82 -12.69
C SER A 17 1.66 9.94 -11.66
N VAL A 18 1.82 8.62 -11.81
CA VAL A 18 1.24 7.58 -10.98
C VAL A 18 2.37 6.71 -10.46
N VAL A 19 2.52 6.62 -9.14
CA VAL A 19 3.53 5.75 -8.50
C VAL A 19 2.84 4.56 -7.86
N VAL A 20 3.20 3.37 -8.31
CA VAL A 20 2.80 2.11 -7.68
C VAL A 20 3.87 1.76 -6.64
N LEU A 21 3.60 2.11 -5.38
CA LEU A 21 4.43 1.75 -4.24
C LEU A 21 4.09 0.34 -3.73
N ALA A 22 5.11 -0.48 -3.54
CA ALA A 22 5.00 -1.77 -2.84
C ALA A 22 6.01 -1.81 -1.69
N VAL A 23 5.53 -2.11 -0.47
CA VAL A 23 6.41 -2.36 0.67
C VAL A 23 6.59 -3.86 0.83
N ARG A 24 7.83 -4.34 0.72
CA ARG A 24 8.20 -5.75 0.88
C ARG A 24 8.85 -5.95 2.23
N VAL A 25 8.25 -6.81 3.04
CA VAL A 25 8.82 -7.19 4.34
C VAL A 25 9.74 -8.40 4.15
N ALA A 26 11.02 -8.24 4.42
CA ALA A 26 12.03 -9.29 4.39
C ALA A 26 12.02 -10.06 5.73
N ASN A 27 12.41 -11.33 5.70
CA ASN A 27 12.47 -12.19 6.90
C ASN A 27 13.77 -11.95 7.71
N VAL A 28 14.10 -10.68 7.95
CA VAL A 28 15.23 -10.21 8.75
C VAL A 28 14.75 -9.04 9.61
N PRO A 29 15.34 -8.81 10.79
CA PRO A 29 14.84 -7.78 11.71
C PRO A 29 14.95 -6.38 11.12
N TYR A 30 16.10 -6.06 10.50
CA TYR A 30 16.36 -4.77 9.88
C TYR A 30 17.03 -4.99 8.52
N VAL A 31 16.64 -4.19 7.53
CA VAL A 31 17.33 -4.17 6.22
C VAL A 31 18.29 -3.00 6.19
N VAL A 32 19.57 -3.27 5.95
CA VAL A 32 20.65 -2.28 5.92
C VAL A 32 21.10 -2.05 4.47
N GLY A 33 21.41 -0.81 4.10
CA GLY A 33 22.09 -0.49 2.84
C GLY A 33 21.18 0.02 1.70
N SER A 34 21.74 0.08 0.49
CA SER A 34 21.17 0.68 -0.71
C SER A 34 20.01 -0.11 -1.35
N ASP A 35 19.85 -1.40 -1.03
CA ASP A 35 18.81 -2.27 -1.62
C ASP A 35 17.42 -2.07 -1.01
N ARG A 36 17.27 -1.08 -0.11
CA ARG A 36 15.98 -0.72 0.49
C ARG A 36 15.00 -0.13 -0.49
N LEU A 37 15.45 0.41 -1.62
CA LEU A 37 14.56 1.07 -2.56
C LEU A 37 14.94 0.79 -4.01
N THR A 38 14.00 0.22 -4.76
CA THR A 38 14.16 0.07 -6.21
C THR A 38 13.11 0.90 -6.93
N TYR A 39 13.54 1.62 -7.96
CA TYR A 39 12.71 2.45 -8.81
C TYR A 39 12.76 1.95 -10.25
N GLU A 40 11.61 1.95 -10.91
CA GLU A 40 11.47 1.58 -12.32
C GLU A 40 10.48 2.56 -12.98
N ASP A 41 10.89 3.21 -14.07
CA ASP A 41 10.00 3.98 -14.94
C ASP A 41 9.34 3.02 -15.95
N LEU A 42 8.02 2.89 -15.88
CA LEU A 42 7.23 2.03 -16.76
C LEU A 42 6.73 2.78 -18.00
N GLY A 43 7.02 4.07 -18.12
CA GLY A 43 6.56 4.95 -19.18
C GLY A 43 5.14 5.48 -18.96
N ASN A 44 4.75 6.45 -19.80
CA ASN A 44 3.42 7.09 -19.77
C ASN A 44 3.04 7.69 -18.40
N GLY A 45 4.03 8.19 -17.65
CA GLY A 45 3.84 8.73 -16.31
C GLY A 45 3.56 7.66 -15.25
N VAL A 46 3.78 6.39 -15.53
CA VAL A 46 3.62 5.31 -14.56
C VAL A 46 4.99 4.88 -14.04
N HIS A 47 5.12 4.85 -12.72
CA HIS A 47 6.35 4.50 -12.04
C HIS A 47 6.08 3.37 -11.06
N ARG A 48 7.09 2.53 -10.83
CA ARG A 48 7.06 1.50 -9.79
C ARG A 48 8.15 1.78 -8.78
N LEU A 49 7.77 1.70 -7.51
CA LEU A 49 8.67 1.88 -6.39
C LEU A 49 8.49 0.70 -5.45
N VAL A 50 9.57 0.01 -5.12
CA VAL A 50 9.56 -1.10 -4.17
C VAL A 50 10.46 -0.77 -3.00
N HIS A 51 9.87 -0.66 -1.82
CA HIS A 51 10.59 -0.40 -0.58
C HIS A 51 10.74 -1.71 0.19
N THR A 52 11.97 -2.18 0.41
CA THR A 52 12.26 -3.40 1.16
C THR A 52 12.65 -3.05 2.60
N VAL A 53 11.90 -3.61 3.55
CA VAL A 53 12.05 -3.35 5.00
C VAL A 53 12.12 -4.67 5.76
N GLY A 54 12.79 -4.67 6.92
CA GLY A 54 12.79 -5.77 7.86
C GLY A 54 11.48 -5.84 8.65
N PHE A 55 11.23 -6.95 9.33
CA PHE A 55 10.01 -7.10 10.14
C PHE A 55 9.99 -6.22 11.40
N SER A 56 11.13 -5.66 11.80
CA SER A 56 11.26 -4.73 12.93
C SER A 56 11.66 -3.32 12.49
N ASP A 57 11.71 -3.05 11.18
CA ASP A 57 11.92 -1.71 10.66
C ASP A 57 10.68 -0.83 10.91
N ASP A 58 10.92 0.43 11.27
CA ASP A 58 9.87 1.44 11.34
C ASP A 58 9.66 2.04 9.94
N VAL A 59 8.44 1.95 9.41
CA VAL A 59 8.14 2.30 8.01
C VAL A 59 7.47 3.67 7.94
N ASP A 60 8.26 4.71 7.68
CA ASP A 60 7.76 6.05 7.39
C ASP A 60 7.74 6.28 5.87
N VAL A 61 6.57 6.07 5.25
CA VAL A 61 6.43 6.23 3.80
C VAL A 61 6.60 7.68 3.36
N PRO A 62 5.99 8.69 4.01
CA PRO A 62 6.20 10.09 3.65
C PRO A 62 7.67 10.53 3.71
N GLU A 63 8.41 10.14 4.75
CA GLU A 63 9.84 10.44 4.89
C GLU A 63 10.68 9.74 3.81
N MET A 64 10.44 8.46 3.57
CA MET A 64 11.13 7.71 2.51
C MET A 64 10.87 8.31 1.12
N LEU A 65 9.66 8.83 0.89
CA LEU A 65 9.30 9.47 -0.37
C LEU A 65 9.98 10.82 -0.57
N SER A 66 10.06 11.66 0.47
CA SER A 66 10.69 12.98 0.38
C SER A 66 12.22 12.93 0.31
N GLY A 67 12.83 11.87 0.84
CA GLY A 67 14.26 11.60 0.73
C GLY A 67 14.60 10.71 -0.47
N GLN A 68 14.92 9.45 -0.18
CA GLN A 68 15.54 8.52 -1.14
C GLN A 68 14.70 8.31 -2.42
N ALA A 69 13.37 8.24 -2.32
CA ALA A 69 12.54 8.05 -3.51
C ALA A 69 12.53 9.28 -4.42
N GLY A 70 12.41 10.47 -3.85
CA GLY A 70 12.45 11.73 -4.59
C GLY A 70 13.77 11.89 -5.34
N GLU A 71 14.88 11.57 -4.68
CA GLU A 71 16.22 11.59 -5.30
C GLU A 71 16.37 10.61 -6.46
N ILE A 72 15.90 9.36 -6.30
CA ILE A 72 16.07 8.31 -7.32
C ILE A 72 15.10 8.51 -8.51
N SER A 73 13.88 8.95 -8.23
CA SER A 73 12.83 9.09 -9.26
C SER A 73 12.79 10.46 -9.94
N GLY A 74 13.33 11.50 -9.29
CA GLY A 74 13.18 12.89 -9.72
C GLY A 74 11.75 13.43 -9.60
N LEU A 75 10.86 12.72 -8.90
CA LEU A 75 9.47 13.12 -8.69
C LEU A 75 9.32 13.94 -7.42
N ASP A 76 8.41 14.91 -7.45
CA ASP A 76 8.00 15.66 -6.27
C ASP A 76 6.79 15.00 -5.59
N PHE A 77 7.01 14.51 -4.36
CA PHE A 77 5.98 13.88 -3.55
C PHE A 77 5.30 14.84 -2.54
N SER A 78 5.67 16.13 -2.53
CA SER A 78 5.18 17.12 -1.55
C SER A 78 3.66 17.25 -1.56
N HIS A 79 3.04 17.10 -2.74
CA HIS A 79 1.58 17.16 -2.94
C HIS A 79 0.96 15.83 -3.39
N ALA A 80 1.66 14.70 -3.24
CA ALA A 80 1.14 13.39 -3.60
C ALA A 80 -0.12 13.03 -2.78
N THR A 81 -1.11 12.45 -3.47
CA THR A 81 -2.28 11.81 -2.83
C THR A 81 -2.02 10.33 -2.69
N PHE A 82 -2.17 9.80 -1.48
CA PHE A 82 -2.00 8.38 -1.19
C PHE A 82 -3.31 7.64 -1.41
N VAL A 83 -3.27 6.57 -2.19
CA VAL A 83 -4.44 5.72 -2.43
C VAL A 83 -4.14 4.33 -1.91
N LEU A 84 -4.85 3.94 -0.85
CA LEU A 84 -4.76 2.60 -0.28
C LEU A 84 -5.95 1.76 -0.70
N GLY A 85 -5.67 0.56 -1.19
CA GLY A 85 -6.70 -0.48 -1.28
C GLY A 85 -6.92 -1.07 0.11
N ARG A 86 -8.15 -1.00 0.63
CA ARG A 86 -8.53 -1.73 1.84
C ARG A 86 -9.31 -2.97 1.40
N GLU A 87 -8.71 -4.15 1.60
CA GLU A 87 -9.42 -5.40 1.37
C GLU A 87 -10.37 -5.66 2.54
N THR A 88 -11.68 -5.55 2.30
CA THR A 88 -12.69 -5.95 3.27
C THR A 88 -13.14 -7.36 2.95
N LEU A 89 -12.76 -8.30 3.82
CA LEU A 89 -13.19 -9.69 3.70
C LEU A 89 -14.64 -9.82 4.18
N ARG A 90 -15.52 -10.26 3.28
CA ARG A 90 -16.92 -10.56 3.61
C ARG A 90 -17.09 -12.07 3.75
N VAL A 91 -17.61 -12.49 4.90
CA VAL A 91 -18.01 -13.89 5.14
C VAL A 91 -19.12 -14.24 4.15
N THR A 92 -18.90 -15.25 3.31
CA THR A 92 -19.92 -15.79 2.40
C THR A 92 -20.34 -17.20 2.85
N ASP A 93 -21.55 -17.64 2.49
CA ASP A 93 -22.05 -18.99 2.83
C ASP A 93 -21.46 -20.11 1.94
N ARG A 94 -20.34 -19.85 1.24
CA ARG A 94 -19.66 -20.87 0.43
C ARG A 94 -18.96 -21.90 1.32
N PRO A 95 -18.91 -23.19 0.93
CA PRO A 95 -18.20 -24.20 1.70
C PRO A 95 -16.70 -23.92 1.67
N GLY A 96 -16.13 -23.55 2.82
CA GLY A 96 -14.71 -23.23 2.98
C GLY A 96 -14.21 -23.52 4.40
N MET A 97 -14.36 -22.55 5.31
CA MET A 97 -13.88 -22.64 6.69
C MET A 97 -15.05 -22.82 7.68
N ALA A 98 -14.81 -23.43 8.84
CA ALA A 98 -15.84 -23.51 9.87
C ALA A 98 -16.23 -22.09 10.34
N LYS A 99 -17.52 -21.78 10.43
CA LYS A 99 -18.05 -20.43 10.75
C LYS A 99 -17.46 -19.78 12.02
N TRP A 100 -17.06 -20.57 13.00
CA TRP A 100 -16.40 -20.05 14.22
C TRP A 100 -14.95 -19.60 13.96
N ARG A 101 -14.22 -20.28 13.06
CA ARG A 101 -12.88 -19.88 12.63
C ARG A 101 -12.94 -18.62 11.78
N GLU A 102 -13.93 -18.49 10.91
CA GLU A 102 -14.16 -17.27 10.14
C GLU A 102 -14.42 -16.06 11.05
N ARG A 103 -15.24 -16.24 12.08
CA ARG A 103 -15.49 -15.18 13.09
C ARG A 103 -14.24 -14.81 13.86
N LEU A 104 -13.45 -15.79 14.32
CA LEU A 104 -12.18 -15.51 15.01
C LEU A 104 -11.21 -14.75 14.10
N PHE A 105 -11.06 -15.19 12.85
CA PHE A 105 -10.19 -14.57 11.87
C PHE A 105 -10.62 -13.12 11.57
N VAL A 106 -11.91 -12.88 11.35
CA VAL A 106 -12.47 -11.53 11.15
C VAL A 106 -12.23 -10.65 12.37
N THR A 107 -12.40 -11.16 13.59
CA THR A 107 -12.11 -10.40 14.82
C THR A 107 -10.62 -10.08 14.94
N MET A 108 -9.72 -11.01 14.65
CA MET A 108 -8.28 -10.74 14.64
C MET A 108 -7.91 -9.69 13.59
N LEU A 109 -8.46 -9.80 12.37
CA LEU A 109 -8.20 -8.86 11.29
C LEU A 109 -8.72 -7.45 11.61
N ARG A 110 -9.88 -7.34 12.26
CA ARG A 110 -10.41 -6.05 12.73
C ARG A 110 -9.55 -5.38 13.79
N ASN A 111 -8.80 -6.17 14.56
CA ASN A 111 -7.88 -5.69 15.60
C ASN A 111 -6.45 -5.53 15.09
N ALA A 112 -6.15 -5.89 13.84
CA ALA A 112 -4.85 -5.68 13.25
C ALA A 112 -4.64 -4.19 12.97
N THR A 113 -3.41 -3.70 13.16
CA THR A 113 -3.02 -2.34 12.81
C THR A 113 -3.37 -2.07 11.35
N THR A 114 -4.09 -0.97 11.10
CA THR A 114 -4.46 -0.57 9.75
C THR A 114 -3.24 -0.07 8.99
N ALA A 115 -3.24 -0.27 7.68
CA ALA A 115 -2.07 0.00 6.83
C ALA A 115 -1.68 1.50 6.83
N ASP A 116 -2.64 2.41 6.95
CA ASP A 116 -2.42 3.87 7.09
C ASP A 116 -1.58 4.22 8.32
N VAL A 117 -1.89 3.60 9.47
CA VAL A 117 -1.14 3.79 10.72
C VAL A 117 0.24 3.14 10.62
N PHE A 118 0.31 1.94 10.05
CA PHE A 118 1.59 1.24 9.87
C PHE A 118 2.57 2.00 8.95
N PHE A 119 2.06 2.66 7.91
CA PHE A 119 2.87 3.44 6.97
C PHE A 119 2.99 4.94 7.32
N LYS A 120 2.43 5.36 8.47
CA LYS A 120 2.43 6.74 8.98
C LYS A 120 1.90 7.76 7.97
N LEU A 121 0.88 7.39 7.22
CA LEU A 121 0.40 8.24 6.14
C LEU A 121 -0.43 9.42 6.68
N PRO A 122 -0.23 10.63 6.14
CA PRO A 122 -0.99 11.82 6.56
C PRO A 122 -2.49 11.64 6.21
N PRO A 123 -3.41 11.73 7.19
CA PRO A 123 -4.83 11.50 6.96
C PRO A 123 -5.43 12.45 5.93
N GLU A 124 -4.97 13.72 5.87
CA GLU A 124 -5.54 14.72 4.96
C GLU A 124 -5.23 14.44 3.48
N ARG A 125 -4.23 13.59 3.21
CA ARG A 125 -3.76 13.24 1.86
C ARG A 125 -3.98 11.77 1.52
N THR A 126 -4.68 11.02 2.37
CA THR A 126 -4.89 9.58 2.21
C THR A 126 -6.34 9.27 1.87
N ILE A 127 -6.54 8.55 0.77
CA ILE A 127 -7.83 8.04 0.32
C ILE A 127 -7.81 6.52 0.44
N GLU A 128 -8.74 5.96 1.20
CA GLU A 128 -8.96 4.52 1.25
C GLU A 128 -10.03 4.12 0.24
N LEU A 129 -9.66 3.26 -0.71
CA LEU A 129 -10.58 2.63 -1.64
C LEU A 129 -10.86 1.20 -1.17
N GLY A 130 -12.03 1.00 -0.58
CA GLY A 130 -12.51 -0.32 -0.19
C GLY A 130 -12.71 -1.21 -1.42
N VAL A 131 -12.01 -2.33 -1.49
CA VAL A 131 -12.27 -3.40 -2.46
C VAL A 131 -12.84 -4.57 -1.66
N GLN A 132 -14.08 -4.94 -1.94
CA GLN A 132 -14.75 -6.03 -1.26
C GLN A 132 -14.27 -7.35 -1.86
N VAL A 133 -13.63 -8.19 -1.05
CA VAL A 133 -13.13 -9.51 -1.45
C VAL A 133 -13.97 -10.57 -0.74
N GLU A 134 -14.51 -11.53 -1.49
CA GLU A 134 -15.27 -12.64 -0.95
C GLU A 134 -14.34 -13.75 -0.48
N LEU A 135 -14.59 -14.29 0.72
CA LEU A 135 -14.00 -15.55 1.22
C LEU A 135 -14.74 -16.75 0.63
#